data_AF-A0A1H0I3R7-F1
#
_entry.id   AF-A0A1H0I3R7-F1
#
_cell.length_a   1.000
_cell.length_b   1.000
_cell.length_c   1.000
_cell.angle_alpha   90.00
_cell.angle_beta   90.00
_cell.angle_gamma   90.00
#
_symmetry.space_group_name_H-M   'P 1'
#
loop_
_entity.id
_entity.type
_entity.pdbx_description
1 polymer ?
#
loop_
_entity_poly.entity_id
_entity_poly.type
_entity_poly.pdbx_seq_one_letter_code
_entity_poly.pdbx_strand_id
1 'polypeptide(L)'
;MNSDTRLELDEYLARVRKALADLPADELTELMEDVEPHVTEVFGEDGSPVERLGTPEDYAAELRATGGYPPPPSRTVPVVPRKLAGRFALWALAITTLVALIVGIAGVGERSESPLVAVLLFLPLFAAAAWLIFTGRVRRSDIEELREYRWSVRTGMNLLQPAAVEYLRSLRPAWTVLRFVVLALAFLAVISRAPVFAVAILVAAGVLLWTAGRVKTDRRLLAVTVPGNAFVVGCGIALAVAAASNNGSGGPTYYGGYSGNGLYYNGSPLSNVYAVGADGKAIEEFYLYDEDGRPITVYHPSCGEHTDNRNRFPLPRIVYTNGICDERTGLPFVPLPPSASMIPSTSATVTAPPSTTATSVPPSTGPSTPAKAPVTTPAVPPTG
;
A
#
# COMPACT_ATOMS: atom_id res chain seq x y z
N MET A 1 -22.82 53.44 30.96
CA MET A 1 -22.34 52.13 30.52
C MET A 1 -22.39 52.05 29.00
N ASN A 2 -21.27 51.74 28.34
CA ASN A 2 -21.23 51.49 26.90
C ASN A 2 -21.71 50.05 26.58
N SER A 3 -22.08 49.77 25.33
CA SER A 3 -22.60 48.46 24.90
C SER A 3 -21.60 47.32 25.12
N ASP A 4 -20.31 47.56 24.89
CA ASP A 4 -19.25 46.56 25.09
C ASP A 4 -19.11 46.18 26.58
N THR A 5 -19.14 47.18 27.48
CA THR A 5 -19.07 46.95 28.94
C THR A 5 -20.26 46.14 29.45
N ARG A 6 -21.44 46.32 28.85
CA ARG A 6 -22.63 45.52 29.20
C ARG A 6 -22.47 44.05 28.77
N LEU A 7 -21.89 43.80 27.59
CA LEU A 7 -21.61 42.44 27.12
C LEU A 7 -20.58 41.72 28.01
N GLU A 8 -19.51 42.42 28.42
CA GLU A 8 -18.50 41.87 29.32
C GLU A 8 -19.07 41.55 30.71
N LEU A 9 -19.94 42.41 31.23
CA LEU A 9 -20.67 42.19 32.48
C LEU A 9 -21.56 40.94 32.42
N ASP A 10 -22.37 40.82 31.35
CA ASP A 10 -23.26 39.67 31.15
C ASP A 10 -22.46 38.36 31.05
N GLU A 11 -21.32 38.38 30.35
CA GLU A 11 -20.43 37.22 30.24
C GLU A 11 -19.77 36.87 31.58
N TYR A 12 -19.39 37.88 32.37
CA TYR A 12 -18.83 37.69 33.70
C TYR A 12 -19.86 37.03 34.63
N LEU A 13 -21.06 37.60 34.76
CA LEU A 13 -22.13 37.06 35.61
C LEU A 13 -22.59 35.68 35.16
N ALA A 14 -22.64 35.41 33.84
CA ALA A 14 -22.94 34.09 33.33
C ALA A 14 -21.89 33.03 33.75
N ARG A 15 -20.60 33.41 33.76
CA ARG A 15 -19.53 32.53 34.24
C ARG A 15 -19.57 32.33 35.75
N VAL A 16 -19.87 33.35 36.54
CA VAL A 16 -20.09 33.24 38.00
C VAL A 16 -21.26 32.28 38.30
N ARG A 17 -22.41 32.48 37.65
CA ARG A 17 -23.59 31.60 37.81
C ARG A 17 -23.28 30.16 37.42
N LYS A 18 -22.54 29.95 36.33
CA LYS A 18 -22.12 28.62 35.89
C LYS A 18 -21.14 27.99 36.88
N ALA A 19 -20.24 28.78 37.44
CA ALA A 19 -19.31 28.29 38.44
C ALA A 19 -20.05 27.80 39.67
N LEU A 20 -21.10 28.50 40.13
CA LEU A 20 -21.95 28.19 41.30
C LEU A 20 -23.13 27.22 41.03
N ALA A 21 -23.20 26.61 39.85
CA ALA A 21 -24.34 25.79 39.43
C ALA A 21 -24.52 24.46 40.21
N ASP A 22 -23.59 24.14 41.11
CA ASP A 22 -23.65 23.01 42.04
C ASP A 22 -24.44 23.30 43.32
N LEU A 23 -24.75 24.57 43.62
CA LEU A 23 -25.61 24.96 44.73
C LEU A 23 -27.10 24.68 44.42
N PRO A 24 -27.94 24.50 45.45
CA PRO A 24 -29.39 24.55 45.33
C PRO A 24 -29.86 25.81 44.56
N ALA A 25 -30.89 25.66 43.74
CA ALA A 25 -31.33 26.73 42.82
C ALA A 25 -31.85 27.98 43.56
N ASP A 26 -32.44 27.78 44.74
CA ASP A 26 -32.89 28.80 45.67
C ASP A 26 -31.70 29.61 46.24
N GLU A 27 -30.67 28.95 46.77
CA GLU A 27 -29.47 29.61 47.29
C GLU A 27 -28.67 30.34 46.19
N LEU A 28 -28.58 29.74 45.00
CA LEU A 28 -27.93 30.38 43.86
C LEU A 28 -28.65 31.66 43.43
N THR A 29 -29.98 31.68 43.49
CA THR A 29 -30.77 32.85 43.10
C THR A 29 -30.57 33.97 44.10
N GLU A 30 -30.68 33.67 45.40
CA GLU A 30 -30.43 34.62 46.49
C GLU A 30 -29.03 35.24 46.40
N LEU A 31 -28.00 34.39 46.22
CA LEU A 31 -26.62 34.85 46.13
C LEU A 31 -26.36 35.73 44.89
N MET A 32 -26.99 35.41 43.75
CA MET A 32 -26.87 36.21 42.53
C MET A 32 -27.62 37.55 42.63
N GLU A 33 -28.73 37.63 43.35
CA GLU A 33 -29.46 38.87 43.60
C GLU A 33 -28.61 39.89 44.38
N ASP A 34 -27.78 39.42 45.32
CA ASP A 34 -26.86 40.28 46.08
C ASP A 34 -25.60 40.66 45.28
N VAL A 35 -25.10 39.75 44.43
CA VAL A 35 -23.84 39.90 43.69
C VAL A 35 -23.99 40.76 42.45
N GLU A 36 -25.09 40.63 41.71
CA GLU A 36 -25.31 41.32 40.44
C GLU A 36 -25.24 42.86 40.56
N PRO A 37 -25.83 43.51 41.59
CA PRO A 37 -25.68 44.94 41.82
C PRO A 37 -24.23 45.36 42.09
N HIS A 38 -23.49 44.60 42.91
CA HIS A 38 -22.12 44.92 43.28
C HIS A 38 -21.16 44.81 42.09
N VAL A 39 -21.27 43.73 41.31
CA VAL A 39 -20.45 43.56 40.11
C VAL A 39 -20.79 44.64 39.07
N THR A 40 -22.07 45.03 38.95
CA THR A 40 -22.49 46.11 38.04
C THR A 40 -21.85 47.45 38.41
N GLU A 41 -21.79 47.78 39.71
CA GLU A 41 -21.10 48.98 40.21
C GLU A 41 -19.61 48.96 39.86
N VAL A 42 -18.95 47.84 40.10
CA VAL A 42 -17.52 47.66 39.81
C VAL A 42 -17.21 47.74 38.31
N PHE A 43 -18.10 47.28 37.44
CA PHE A 43 -17.98 47.46 35.99
C PHE A 43 -18.32 48.89 35.51
N GLY A 44 -18.91 49.72 36.38
CA GLY A 44 -19.21 51.14 36.13
C GLY A 44 -18.05 52.09 36.45
N GLU A 45 -17.02 51.61 37.14
CA GLU A 45 -15.82 52.38 37.51
C GLU A 45 -14.68 52.20 36.48
N ASP A 46 -13.77 53.17 36.41
CA ASP A 46 -12.64 53.15 35.48
C ASP A 46 -11.59 52.08 35.86
N GLY A 47 -11.30 51.13 34.95
CA GLY A 47 -10.26 50.12 35.12
C GLY A 47 -10.64 48.75 34.55
N SER A 48 -9.76 47.76 34.67
CA SER A 48 -10.05 46.36 34.29
C SER A 48 -10.82 45.67 35.43
N PRO A 49 -12.08 45.25 35.23
CA PRO A 49 -12.85 44.56 36.27
C PRO A 49 -12.20 43.24 36.72
N VAL A 50 -11.51 42.55 35.80
CA VAL A 50 -10.81 41.29 36.07
C VAL A 50 -9.57 41.49 36.95
N GLU A 51 -8.93 42.67 36.91
CA GLU A 51 -7.82 42.96 37.82
C GLU A 51 -8.29 43.23 39.26
N ARG A 52 -9.55 43.67 39.44
CA ARG A 52 -10.10 44.04 40.75
C ARG A 52 -10.88 42.91 41.42
N LEU A 53 -11.74 42.23 40.66
CA LEU A 53 -12.56 41.12 41.14
C LEU A 53 -11.90 39.76 40.93
N GLY A 54 -10.83 39.68 40.14
CA GLY A 54 -10.27 38.42 39.67
C GLY A 54 -11.10 37.80 38.55
N THR A 55 -10.77 36.55 38.19
CA THR A 55 -11.57 35.79 37.23
C THR A 55 -12.94 35.46 37.84
N PRO A 56 -14.02 35.34 37.06
CA PRO A 56 -15.34 35.01 37.61
C PRO A 56 -15.37 33.65 38.33
N GLU A 57 -14.47 32.73 37.97
CA GLU A 57 -14.28 31.47 38.70
C GLU A 57 -13.63 31.66 40.08
N ASP A 58 -12.66 32.57 40.19
CA ASP A 58 -12.01 32.92 41.46
C ASP A 58 -12.99 33.70 42.37
N TYR A 59 -13.71 34.67 41.80
CA TYR A 59 -14.74 35.43 42.50
C TYR A 59 -15.87 34.51 43.04
N ALA A 60 -16.31 33.54 42.24
CA ALA A 60 -17.25 32.51 42.69
C ALA A 60 -16.68 31.60 43.80
N ALA A 61 -15.36 31.39 43.84
CA ALA A 61 -14.71 30.64 44.92
C ALA A 61 -14.64 31.48 46.22
N GLU A 62 -14.38 32.78 46.12
CA GLU A 62 -14.42 33.71 47.25
C GLU A 62 -15.83 33.88 47.82
N LEU A 63 -16.84 33.97 46.95
CA LEU A 63 -18.26 33.97 47.34
C LEU A 63 -18.64 32.71 48.12
N ARG A 64 -18.17 31.54 47.66
CA ARG A 64 -18.39 30.28 48.40
C ARG A 64 -17.72 30.27 49.75
N ALA A 65 -16.46 30.72 49.82
CA ALA A 65 -15.71 30.76 51.06
C ALA A 65 -16.38 31.68 52.09
N THR A 66 -16.94 32.81 51.63
CA THR A 66 -17.65 33.79 52.46
C THR A 66 -19.03 33.26 52.88
N GLY A 67 -19.76 32.61 51.97
CA GLY A 67 -21.07 32.00 52.24
C GLY A 67 -21.01 30.68 53.02
N GLY A 68 -19.81 30.19 53.37
CA GLY A 68 -19.63 28.93 54.10
C GLY A 68 -19.93 27.68 53.26
N TYR A 69 -19.98 27.81 51.94
CA TYR A 69 -20.23 26.70 51.03
C TYR A 69 -18.98 25.83 50.86
N PRO A 70 -19.14 24.50 50.70
CA PRO A 70 -18.01 23.63 50.43
C PRO A 70 -17.31 24.06 49.12
N PRO A 71 -15.98 23.90 49.03
CA PRO A 71 -15.28 24.16 47.78
C PRO A 71 -15.87 23.28 46.68
N PRO A 72 -15.94 23.78 45.43
CA PRO A 72 -16.54 23.03 44.33
C PRO A 72 -15.88 21.65 44.26
N PRO A 73 -16.63 20.57 43.96
CA PRO A 73 -16.07 19.23 43.86
C PRO A 73 -14.89 19.30 42.90
N SER A 74 -13.67 19.16 43.44
CA SER A 74 -12.46 19.28 42.64
C SER A 74 -12.61 18.31 41.49
N ARG A 75 -12.75 18.82 40.27
CA ARG A 75 -12.80 17.98 39.08
C ARG A 75 -11.46 17.27 39.07
N THR A 76 -11.45 16.03 39.56
CA THR A 76 -10.29 15.16 39.57
C THR A 76 -10.02 14.81 38.13
N VAL A 77 -9.40 15.73 37.40
CA VAL A 77 -8.71 15.38 36.17
C VAL A 77 -7.74 14.29 36.61
N PRO A 78 -7.86 13.05 36.10
CA PRO A 78 -6.93 12.00 36.48
C PRO A 78 -5.55 12.47 36.04
N VAL A 79 -4.76 12.97 36.99
CA VAL A 79 -3.36 13.31 36.75
C VAL A 79 -2.68 11.96 36.63
N VAL A 80 -2.58 11.46 35.40
CA VAL A 80 -1.80 10.26 35.11
C VAL A 80 -0.43 10.49 35.73
N PRO A 81 0.04 9.63 36.65
CA PRO A 81 1.31 9.85 37.30
C PRO A 81 2.39 9.97 36.23
N ARG A 82 3.22 11.02 36.33
CA ARG A 82 4.21 11.38 35.28
C ARG A 82 5.06 10.20 34.80
N LYS A 83 5.33 9.23 35.67
CA LYS A 83 6.02 7.97 35.35
C LYS A 83 5.26 7.09 34.35
N LEU A 84 3.94 6.96 34.46
CA LEU A 84 3.12 6.21 33.50
C LEU A 84 3.05 6.93 32.16
N ALA A 85 2.92 8.26 32.16
CA ALA A 85 2.96 9.07 30.94
C ALA A 85 4.34 8.96 30.24
N GLY A 86 5.44 8.96 31.01
CA GLY A 86 6.79 8.75 30.49
C GLY A 86 6.99 7.35 29.89
N ARG A 87 6.48 6.30 30.55
CA ARG A 87 6.50 4.92 30.00
C ARG A 87 5.70 4.80 28.73
N PHE A 88 4.50 5.38 28.70
CA PHE A 88 3.66 5.41 27.50
C PHE A 88 4.40 6.11 26.36
N ALA A 89 4.96 7.31 26.59
CA ALA A 89 5.71 8.04 25.57
C ALA A 89 6.91 7.24 25.05
N LEU A 90 7.65 6.57 25.94
CA LEU A 90 8.80 5.72 25.57
C LEU A 90 8.38 4.57 24.65
N TRP A 91 7.37 3.78 25.06
CA TRP A 91 6.93 2.62 24.30
C TRP A 91 6.20 3.00 23.02
N ALA A 92 5.39 4.06 23.04
CA ALA A 92 4.75 4.60 21.85
C ALA A 92 5.80 5.05 20.81
N LEU A 93 6.88 5.72 21.24
CA LEU A 93 7.98 6.08 20.34
C LEU A 93 8.75 4.86 19.84
N ALA A 94 8.98 3.86 20.70
CA ALA A 94 9.64 2.62 20.27
C ALA A 94 8.83 1.86 19.21
N ILE A 95 7.52 1.70 19.44
CA ILE A 95 6.59 1.05 18.52
C ILE A 95 6.52 1.82 17.21
N THR A 96 6.33 3.14 17.25
CA THR A 96 6.23 3.96 16.03
C THR A 96 7.53 3.97 15.24
N THR A 97 8.69 3.89 15.91
CA THR A 97 9.99 3.72 15.24
C THR A 97 10.10 2.36 14.55
N LEU A 98 9.67 1.28 15.21
CA LEU A 98 9.64 -0.06 14.62
C LEU A 98 8.67 -0.16 13.44
N VAL A 99 7.48 0.42 13.58
CA VAL A 99 6.48 0.48 12.50
C VAL A 99 7.01 1.29 11.33
N ALA A 100 7.65 2.44 11.57
CA ALA A 100 8.27 3.24 10.52
C ALA A 100 9.33 2.45 9.74
N LEU A 101 10.18 1.68 10.43
CA LEU A 101 11.14 0.76 9.80
C LEU A 101 10.42 -0.25 8.89
N ILE A 102 9.40 -0.94 9.41
CA ILE A 102 8.65 -1.97 8.68
C ILE A 102 7.94 -1.36 7.46
N VAL A 103 7.30 -0.19 7.62
CA VAL A 103 6.65 0.53 6.53
C VAL A 103 7.66 0.92 5.44
N GLY A 104 8.87 1.33 5.82
CA GLY A 104 9.95 1.60 4.87
C GLY A 104 10.38 0.35 4.09
N ILE A 105 10.48 -0.80 4.76
CA ILE A 105 10.84 -2.09 4.13
C ILE A 105 9.71 -2.55 3.19
N ALA A 106 8.48 -2.61 3.71
CA ALA A 106 7.33 -3.13 2.99
C ALA A 106 6.94 -2.24 1.82
N GLY A 107 7.00 -0.91 1.97
CA GLY A 107 6.56 0.01 0.93
C GLY A 107 7.46 0.10 -0.29
N VAL A 108 8.76 -0.12 -0.12
CA VAL A 108 9.71 -0.18 -1.24
C VAL A 108 9.82 -1.59 -1.82
N GLY A 109 9.47 -2.63 -1.06
CA GLY A 109 9.41 -4.01 -1.55
C GLY A 109 8.33 -4.27 -2.61
N GLU A 110 8.48 -5.37 -3.34
CA GLU A 110 7.60 -5.79 -4.45
C GLU A 110 6.29 -6.46 -4.01
N ARG A 111 6.14 -6.78 -2.71
CA ARG A 111 4.94 -7.46 -2.20
C ARG A 111 3.81 -6.45 -1.98
N SER A 112 2.78 -6.56 -2.81
CA SER A 112 1.66 -5.64 -2.98
C SER A 112 0.60 -5.71 -1.87
N GLU A 113 0.87 -5.08 -0.73
CA GLU A 113 -0.12 -4.67 0.28
C GLU A 113 0.19 -3.22 0.65
N SER A 114 -0.80 -2.33 0.71
CA SER A 114 -0.53 -0.90 0.98
C SER A 114 0.01 -0.70 2.41
N PRO A 115 1.30 -0.37 2.60
CA PRO A 115 1.91 -0.28 3.93
C PRO A 115 1.38 0.92 4.73
N LEU A 116 0.65 1.82 4.08
CA LEU A 116 0.05 3.01 4.67
C LEU A 116 -1.04 2.66 5.71
N VAL A 117 -1.63 1.46 5.65
CA VAL A 117 -2.59 1.00 6.67
C VAL A 117 -1.93 0.96 8.04
N ALA A 118 -0.68 0.48 8.14
CA ALA A 118 0.07 0.50 9.38
C ALA A 118 0.33 1.94 9.86
N VAL A 119 0.64 2.87 8.96
CA VAL A 119 0.81 4.28 9.32
C VAL A 119 -0.48 4.83 9.93
N LEU A 120 -1.63 4.60 9.30
CA LEU A 120 -2.92 5.07 9.80
C LEU A 120 -3.27 4.47 11.18
N LEU A 121 -2.99 3.19 11.37
CA LEU A 121 -3.26 2.48 12.62
C LEU A 121 -2.40 3.01 13.79
N PHE A 122 -1.13 3.34 13.53
CA PHE A 122 -0.19 3.79 14.57
C PHE A 122 -0.04 5.32 14.67
N LEU A 123 -0.63 6.09 13.76
CA LEU A 123 -0.68 7.55 13.81
C LEU A 123 -1.28 8.11 15.11
N PRO A 124 -2.42 7.62 15.65
CA PRO A 124 -2.95 8.14 16.92
C PRO A 124 -1.99 7.88 18.10
N LEU A 125 -1.32 6.73 18.12
CA LEU A 125 -0.32 6.40 19.14
C LEU A 125 0.88 7.38 19.08
N PHE A 126 1.38 7.63 17.87
CA PHE A 126 2.43 8.63 17.63
C PHE A 126 1.98 10.04 18.04
N ALA A 127 0.80 10.46 17.61
CA ALA A 127 0.26 11.79 17.88
C ALA A 127 0.07 12.04 19.39
N ALA A 128 -0.44 11.05 20.13
CA ALA A 128 -0.58 11.14 21.58
C ALA A 128 0.78 11.28 22.27
N ALA A 129 1.79 10.49 21.89
CA ALA A 129 3.12 10.59 22.44
C ALA A 129 3.81 11.93 22.10
N ALA A 130 3.71 12.36 20.85
CA ALA A 130 4.23 13.65 20.40
C ALA A 130 3.56 14.79 21.18
N TRP A 131 2.23 14.78 21.30
CA TRP A 131 1.48 15.79 22.04
C TRP A 131 1.92 15.88 23.51
N LEU A 132 2.12 14.75 24.19
CA LEU A 132 2.63 14.74 25.58
C LEU A 132 4.02 15.39 25.71
N ILE A 133 4.90 15.17 24.72
CA ILE A 133 6.26 15.72 24.69
C ILE A 133 6.24 17.22 24.33
N PHE A 134 5.47 17.62 23.32
CA PHE A 134 5.40 19.02 22.87
C PHE A 134 4.64 19.92 23.84
N THR A 135 3.62 19.41 24.54
CA THR A 135 2.93 20.13 25.62
C THR A 135 3.75 20.21 26.92
N GLY A 136 4.91 19.54 26.98
CA GLY A 136 5.77 19.53 28.17
C GLY A 136 5.22 18.72 29.34
N ARG A 137 4.16 17.92 29.13
CA ARG A 137 3.60 17.02 30.14
C ARG A 137 4.51 15.83 30.45
N VAL A 138 5.33 15.43 29.47
CA VAL A 138 6.43 14.48 29.65
C VAL A 138 7.72 15.19 29.29
N ARG A 139 8.64 15.28 30.25
CA ARG A 139 9.99 15.79 30.04
C ARG A 139 10.94 14.64 29.75
N ARG A 140 12.09 14.99 29.16
CA ARG A 140 13.15 14.02 28.88
C ARG A 140 13.65 13.33 30.16
N SER A 141 13.76 14.06 31.26
CA SER A 141 14.15 13.51 32.57
C SER A 141 13.22 12.38 33.02
N ASP A 142 11.92 12.53 32.78
CA ASP A 142 10.91 11.54 33.17
C ASP A 142 11.09 10.21 32.41
N ILE A 143 11.66 10.25 31.21
CA ILE A 143 11.99 9.08 30.40
C ILE A 143 13.35 8.51 30.81
N GLU A 144 14.34 9.35 31.11
CA GLU A 144 15.70 8.93 31.48
C GLU A 144 15.77 8.23 32.84
N GLU A 145 14.87 8.57 33.76
CA GLU A 145 14.75 7.91 35.07
C GLU A 145 14.26 6.45 34.96
N LEU A 146 13.53 6.13 33.88
CA LEU A 146 12.97 4.80 33.66
C LEU A 146 14.08 3.75 33.56
N ARG A 147 13.83 2.60 34.18
CA ARG A 147 14.78 1.47 34.18
C ARG A 147 14.90 0.87 32.78
N GLU A 148 13.79 0.86 32.05
CA GLU A 148 13.64 0.39 30.68
C GLU A 148 14.54 1.19 29.73
N TYR A 149 14.57 2.52 29.87
CA TYR A 149 15.45 3.39 29.10
C TYR A 149 16.93 3.18 29.45
N ARG A 150 17.28 3.12 30.74
CA ARG A 150 18.68 2.90 31.15
C ARG A 150 19.20 1.54 30.72
N TRP A 151 18.35 0.51 30.75
CA TRP A 151 18.69 -0.81 30.25
C TRP A 151 18.95 -0.78 28.74
N SER A 152 18.08 -0.16 27.93
CA SER A 152 18.26 -0.11 26.47
C SER A 152 19.50 0.69 26.05
N VAL A 153 19.79 1.82 26.71
CA VAL A 153 21.01 2.60 26.46
C VAL A 153 22.26 1.79 26.79
N ARG A 154 22.28 1.10 27.94
CA ARG A 154 23.43 0.27 28.33
C ARG A 154 23.64 -0.88 27.36
N THR A 155 22.58 -1.60 27.00
CA THR A 155 22.64 -2.70 26.04
C THR A 155 23.14 -2.21 24.67
N GLY A 156 22.62 -1.07 24.18
CA GLY A 156 23.07 -0.48 22.92
C GLY A 156 24.51 0.00 22.94
N MET A 157 24.97 0.61 24.04
CA MET A 157 26.37 1.00 24.22
C MET A 157 27.31 -0.21 24.34
N ASN A 158 26.86 -1.32 24.93
CA ASN A 158 27.67 -2.54 24.98
C ASN A 158 27.80 -3.21 23.61
N LEU A 159 26.81 -3.04 22.73
CA LEU A 159 26.85 -3.58 21.36
C LEU A 159 27.85 -2.85 20.46
N LEU A 160 28.11 -1.57 20.74
CA LEU A 160 28.95 -0.70 19.92
C LEU A 160 30.26 -0.42 20.64
N GLN A 161 31.39 -0.87 20.07
CA GLN A 161 32.70 -0.50 20.60
C GLN A 161 32.88 1.03 20.60
N PRO A 162 33.59 1.63 21.58
CA PRO A 162 33.80 3.08 21.64
C PRO A 162 34.37 3.67 20.36
N ALA A 163 35.32 2.97 19.73
CA ALA A 163 35.90 3.34 18.44
C ALA A 163 34.85 3.36 17.30
N ALA A 164 33.92 2.40 17.30
CA ALA A 164 32.83 2.36 16.33
C ALA A 164 31.86 3.56 16.52
N VAL A 165 31.59 3.96 17.77
CA VAL A 165 30.74 5.14 18.06
C VAL A 165 31.41 6.43 17.55
N GLU A 166 32.72 6.55 17.73
CA GLU A 166 33.50 7.71 17.26
C GLU A 166 33.53 7.77 15.73
N TYR A 167 33.72 6.62 15.07
CA TYR A 167 33.62 6.51 13.62
C TYR A 167 32.20 6.82 13.09
N LEU A 168 31.14 6.32 13.72
CA LEU A 168 29.76 6.65 13.34
C LEU A 168 29.45 8.15 13.53
N ARG A 169 30.07 8.80 14.53
CA ARG A 169 29.95 10.25 14.72
C ARG A 169 30.65 11.03 13.60
N SER A 170 31.79 10.57 13.09
CA SER A 170 32.48 11.22 11.97
C SER A 170 31.70 11.06 10.66
N LEU A 171 30.91 10.00 10.50
CA LEU A 171 30.02 9.78 9.36
C LEU A 171 28.73 10.62 9.37
N ARG A 172 28.47 11.44 10.41
CA ARG A 172 27.29 12.31 10.47
C ARG A 172 27.01 13.13 9.20
N PRO A 173 27.98 13.87 8.62
CA PRO A 173 27.76 14.61 7.37
C PRO A 173 27.44 13.65 6.20
N ALA A 174 28.18 12.56 6.06
CA ALA A 174 27.94 11.57 5.01
C ALA A 174 26.54 10.93 5.12
N TRP A 175 26.09 10.64 6.35
CA TRP A 175 24.75 10.12 6.62
C TRP A 175 23.65 11.08 6.15
N THR A 176 23.84 12.40 6.30
CA THR A 176 22.82 13.36 5.85
C THR A 176 22.65 13.38 4.34
N VAL A 177 23.69 13.09 3.57
CA VAL A 177 23.60 12.93 2.12
C VAL A 177 22.98 11.57 1.79
N LEU A 178 23.50 10.50 2.39
CA LEU A 178 23.07 9.13 2.15
C LEU A 178 21.56 8.97 2.38
N ARG A 179 21.00 9.53 3.46
CA ARG A 179 19.56 9.44 3.75
C ARG A 179 18.69 10.00 2.62
N PHE A 180 19.09 11.11 2.00
CA PHE A 180 18.30 11.72 0.92
C PHE A 180 18.50 11.00 -0.41
N VAL A 181 19.69 10.44 -0.64
CA VAL A 181 19.92 9.53 -1.77
C VAL A 181 19.02 8.30 -1.64
N VAL A 182 18.97 7.68 -0.46
CA VAL A 182 18.09 6.53 -0.19
C VAL A 182 16.62 6.89 -0.43
N LEU A 183 16.15 8.03 0.07
CA LEU A 183 14.76 8.46 -0.14
C LEU A 183 14.48 8.78 -1.62
N ALA A 184 15.42 9.37 -2.35
CA ALA A 184 15.27 9.65 -3.78
C ALA A 184 15.20 8.35 -4.60
N LEU A 185 16.07 7.37 -4.30
CA LEU A 185 16.02 6.06 -4.94
C LEU A 185 14.74 5.31 -4.61
N ALA A 186 14.29 5.34 -3.34
CA ALA A 186 13.02 4.75 -2.92
C ALA A 186 11.83 5.42 -3.63
N PHE A 187 11.85 6.73 -3.79
CA PHE A 187 10.83 7.46 -4.53
C PHE A 187 10.77 7.01 -5.99
N LEU A 188 11.92 6.95 -6.67
CA LEU A 188 12.00 6.49 -8.07
C LEU A 188 11.55 5.03 -8.21
N ALA A 189 11.86 4.16 -7.26
CA ALA A 189 11.45 2.76 -7.26
C ALA A 189 9.94 2.55 -7.08
N VAL A 190 9.22 3.54 -6.55
CA VAL A 190 7.81 3.40 -6.15
C VAL A 190 6.86 4.30 -6.93
N ILE A 191 7.31 5.42 -7.50
CA ILE A 191 6.44 6.44 -8.13
C ILE A 191 5.48 5.88 -9.18
N SER A 192 5.92 4.93 -10.01
CA SER A 192 5.10 4.34 -11.07
C SER A 192 4.05 3.36 -10.57
N ARG A 193 4.32 2.66 -9.46
CA ARG A 193 3.49 1.55 -8.94
C ARG A 193 2.65 1.92 -7.72
N ALA A 194 3.09 2.87 -6.91
CA ALA A 194 2.36 3.33 -5.72
C ALA A 194 2.58 4.84 -5.49
N PRO A 195 1.94 5.71 -6.31
CA PRO A 195 2.16 7.16 -6.27
C PRO A 195 1.80 7.78 -4.91
N VAL A 196 0.80 7.24 -4.21
CA VAL A 196 0.42 7.71 -2.86
C VAL A 196 1.55 7.48 -1.85
N PHE A 197 2.24 6.34 -1.92
CA PHE A 197 3.40 6.08 -1.05
C PHE A 197 4.61 6.95 -1.44
N ALA A 198 4.78 7.25 -2.73
CA ALA A 198 5.80 8.18 -3.19
C ALA A 198 5.60 9.59 -2.59
N VAL A 199 4.35 10.06 -2.47
CA VAL A 199 4.04 11.30 -1.75
C VAL A 199 4.43 11.20 -0.26
N ALA A 200 4.16 10.07 0.40
CA ALA A 200 4.56 9.87 1.80
C ALA A 200 6.10 9.92 1.97
N ILE A 201 6.87 9.41 1.01
CA ILE A 201 8.34 9.53 0.98
C ILE A 201 8.76 11.00 0.88
N LEU A 202 8.12 11.80 0.03
CA LEU A 202 8.41 13.25 -0.09
C LEU A 202 8.07 14.00 1.20
N VAL A 203 6.95 13.67 1.85
CA VAL A 203 6.58 14.24 3.15
C VAL A 203 7.63 13.87 4.20
N ALA A 204 8.07 12.62 4.26
CA ALA A 204 9.12 12.19 5.17
C ALA A 204 10.45 12.93 4.92
N ALA A 205 10.82 13.12 3.65
CA ALA A 205 12.00 13.91 3.26
C ALA A 205 11.89 15.37 3.73
N GLY A 206 10.73 16.01 3.49
CA GLY A 206 10.44 17.38 3.93
C GLY A 206 10.50 17.53 5.44
N VAL A 207 9.91 16.59 6.19
CA VAL A 207 9.97 16.57 7.67
C VAL A 207 11.41 16.42 8.14
N LEU A 208 12.21 15.51 7.56
CA LEU A 208 13.61 15.29 7.95
C LEU A 208 14.54 16.43 7.56
N LEU A 209 14.21 17.20 6.52
CA LEU A 209 14.86 18.47 6.18
C LEU A 209 14.48 19.55 7.20
N TRP A 210 13.20 19.65 7.53
CA TRP A 210 12.69 20.63 8.49
C TRP A 210 13.24 20.39 9.91
N THR A 211 13.41 19.14 10.33
CA THR A 211 14.06 18.81 11.61
C THR A 211 15.59 18.93 11.56
N ALA A 212 16.19 18.96 10.37
CA ALA A 212 17.63 19.13 10.21
C ALA A 212 18.08 20.48 10.81
N GLY A 213 19.09 20.45 11.68
CA GLY A 213 19.58 21.64 12.38
C GLY A 213 18.76 22.02 13.62
N ARG A 214 17.43 21.88 13.61
CA ARG A 214 16.56 22.26 14.73
C ARG A 214 16.62 21.30 15.92
N VAL A 215 17.02 20.05 15.71
CA VAL A 215 17.20 19.08 16.81
C VAL A 215 18.28 19.51 17.83
N LYS A 216 19.22 20.37 17.42
CA LYS A 216 20.25 20.91 18.33
C LYS A 216 19.66 21.85 19.37
N THR A 217 18.70 22.67 18.97
CA THR A 217 18.03 23.66 19.82
C THR A 217 16.81 23.07 20.54
N ASP A 218 16.03 22.23 19.86
CA ASP A 218 14.87 21.57 20.44
C ASP A 218 14.99 20.05 20.34
N ARG A 219 15.31 19.43 21.48
CA ARG A 219 15.42 17.97 21.61
C ARG A 219 14.08 17.25 21.51
N ARG A 220 12.94 17.94 21.63
CA ARG A 220 11.61 17.35 21.45
C ARG A 220 11.42 16.80 20.02
N LEU A 221 12.10 17.41 19.05
CA LEU A 221 12.11 16.96 17.66
C LEU A 221 12.73 15.57 17.45
N LEU A 222 13.41 15.00 18.46
CA LEU A 222 13.84 13.60 18.43
C LEU A 222 12.65 12.64 18.33
N ALA A 223 11.50 12.99 18.90
CA ALA A 223 10.27 12.19 18.81
C ALA A 223 9.84 11.95 17.34
N VAL A 224 10.11 12.92 16.45
CA VAL A 224 9.80 12.84 15.02
C VAL A 224 10.98 12.30 14.21
N THR A 225 12.19 12.75 14.56
CA THR A 225 13.40 12.46 13.79
C THR A 225 13.85 11.00 13.92
N VAL A 226 13.60 10.35 15.06
CA VAL A 226 13.97 8.94 15.28
C VAL A 226 13.13 8.00 14.40
N PRO A 227 11.77 8.05 14.43
CA PRO A 227 10.95 7.28 13.50
C PRO A 227 11.27 7.58 12.03
N GLY A 228 11.51 8.86 11.69
CA GLY A 228 11.87 9.24 10.31
C GLY A 228 13.19 8.60 9.83
N ASN A 229 14.22 8.53 10.68
CA ASN A 229 15.46 7.83 10.32
C ASN A 229 15.24 6.31 10.21
N ALA A 230 14.40 5.72 11.06
CA ALA A 230 14.06 4.31 10.97
C ALA A 230 13.36 3.97 9.66
N PHE A 231 12.44 4.83 9.19
CA PHE A 231 11.83 4.72 7.86
C PHE A 231 12.87 4.72 6.73
N VAL A 232 13.82 5.68 6.75
CA VAL A 232 14.91 5.75 5.77
C VAL A 232 15.74 4.46 5.77
N VAL A 233 16.10 3.95 6.96
CA VAL A 233 16.85 2.69 7.08
C VAL A 233 16.04 1.55 6.48
N GLY A 234 14.73 1.49 6.72
CA GLY A 234 13.84 0.49 6.15
C GLY A 234 13.80 0.53 4.62
N CYS A 235 13.68 1.73 4.05
CA CYS A 235 13.77 1.92 2.60
C CYS A 235 15.13 1.46 2.05
N GLY A 236 16.23 1.79 2.74
CA GLY A 236 17.58 1.36 2.37
C GLY A 236 17.74 -0.16 2.38
N ILE A 237 17.18 -0.84 3.38
CA ILE A 237 17.16 -2.31 3.46
C ILE A 237 16.40 -2.89 2.27
N ALA A 238 15.19 -2.39 1.97
CA ALA A 238 14.41 -2.88 0.85
C ALA A 238 15.12 -2.68 -0.50
N LEU A 239 15.74 -1.51 -0.72
CA LEU A 239 16.55 -1.25 -1.91
C LEU A 239 17.75 -2.19 -2.00
N ALA A 240 18.45 -2.44 -0.88
CA ALA A 240 19.58 -3.36 -0.85
C ALA A 240 19.15 -4.81 -1.15
N VAL A 241 18.02 -5.25 -0.59
CA VAL A 241 17.43 -6.57 -0.88
C VAL A 241 17.03 -6.67 -2.35
N ALA A 242 16.37 -5.65 -2.90
CA ALA A 242 15.98 -5.61 -4.31
C ALA A 242 17.21 -5.63 -5.25
N ALA A 243 18.27 -4.88 -4.90
CA ALA A 243 19.51 -4.91 -5.66
C ALA A 243 20.20 -6.28 -5.60
N ALA A 244 20.19 -6.93 -4.43
CA ALA A 244 20.74 -8.26 -4.26
C ALA A 244 19.94 -9.35 -5.00
N SER A 245 18.60 -9.25 -5.01
CA SER A 245 17.75 -10.17 -5.77
C SER A 245 17.90 -9.99 -7.28
N ASN A 246 18.05 -8.75 -7.74
CA ASN A 246 18.26 -8.44 -9.17
C ASN A 246 19.61 -8.95 -9.71
N ASN A 247 20.60 -9.14 -8.85
CA ASN A 247 21.85 -9.81 -9.24
C ASN A 247 21.67 -11.30 -9.57
N GLY A 248 20.54 -11.93 -9.19
CA GLY A 248 20.17 -13.29 -9.56
C GLY A 248 19.32 -13.39 -10.84
N SER A 249 18.78 -12.28 -11.32
CA SER A 249 17.84 -12.22 -12.45
C SER A 249 18.23 -11.17 -13.50
N GLY A 250 19.52 -10.84 -13.59
CA GLY A 250 20.13 -10.11 -14.70
C GLY A 250 20.23 -10.96 -15.97
N GLY A 251 19.14 -11.62 -16.37
CA GLY A 251 18.95 -11.94 -17.78
C GLY A 251 18.73 -10.62 -18.51
N PRO A 252 19.39 -10.36 -19.66
CA PRO A 252 19.15 -9.15 -20.41
C PRO A 252 17.64 -9.01 -20.61
N THR A 253 17.11 -7.82 -20.35
CA THR A 253 15.76 -7.45 -20.78
C THR A 253 15.78 -7.43 -22.29
N TYR A 254 15.71 -8.61 -22.89
CA TYR A 254 15.39 -8.78 -24.27
C TYR A 254 14.01 -8.13 -24.40
N TYR A 255 13.87 -7.14 -25.28
CA TYR A 255 12.63 -7.01 -26.03
C TYR A 255 12.47 -8.29 -26.85
N GLY A 256 12.24 -9.41 -26.17
CA GLY A 256 11.76 -10.62 -26.77
C GLY A 256 10.32 -10.28 -27.10
N GLY A 257 10.04 -10.05 -28.37
CA GLY A 257 8.68 -10.30 -28.85
C GLY A 257 8.29 -11.65 -28.28
N TYR A 258 7.26 -11.69 -27.45
CA TYR A 258 6.73 -12.94 -26.95
C TYR A 258 6.32 -13.75 -28.18
N SER A 259 7.20 -14.63 -28.66
CA SER A 259 6.80 -15.80 -29.43
C SER A 259 6.17 -16.75 -28.40
N GLY A 260 5.05 -16.33 -27.81
CA GLY A 260 4.20 -17.25 -27.08
C GLY A 260 3.83 -18.35 -28.06
N ASN A 261 3.98 -19.62 -27.67
CA ASN A 261 3.47 -20.74 -28.47
C ASN A 261 2.02 -20.45 -28.86
N GLY A 262 1.74 -20.37 -30.15
CA GLY A 262 0.43 -19.99 -30.65
C GLY A 262 0.47 -19.46 -32.08
N LEU A 263 -0.72 -19.35 -32.69
CA LEU A 263 -0.88 -18.90 -34.07
C LEU A 263 -1.00 -17.37 -34.10
N TYR A 264 -0.30 -16.70 -35.01
CA TYR A 264 -0.37 -15.23 -35.19
C TYR A 264 -0.76 -14.89 -36.62
N TYR A 265 -1.53 -13.82 -36.78
CA TYR A 265 -1.85 -13.25 -38.08
C TYR A 265 -1.73 -11.73 -38.03
N ASN A 266 -0.90 -11.15 -38.91
CA ASN A 266 -0.60 -9.71 -38.95
C ASN A 266 -0.17 -9.12 -37.59
N GLY A 267 0.60 -9.87 -36.81
CA GLY A 267 1.09 -9.44 -35.49
C GLY A 267 0.08 -9.61 -34.34
N SER A 268 -1.14 -10.05 -34.62
CA SER A 268 -2.15 -10.34 -33.60
C SER A 268 -2.21 -11.84 -33.31
N PRO A 269 -2.20 -12.28 -32.03
CA PRO A 269 -2.42 -13.69 -31.70
C PRO A 269 -3.84 -14.11 -32.04
N LEU A 270 -3.98 -15.30 -32.62
CA LEU A 270 -5.25 -15.92 -32.93
C LEU A 270 -5.66 -16.85 -31.78
N SER A 271 -6.89 -16.69 -31.31
CA SER A 271 -7.49 -17.55 -30.28
C SER A 271 -8.38 -18.66 -30.85
N ASN A 272 -8.71 -18.59 -32.14
CA ASN A 272 -9.51 -19.58 -32.85
C ASN A 272 -9.28 -19.49 -34.36
N VAL A 273 -9.57 -20.58 -35.08
CA VAL A 273 -9.49 -20.65 -36.54
C VAL A 273 -10.77 -21.31 -37.06
N TYR A 274 -11.33 -20.73 -38.12
CA TYR A 274 -12.52 -21.25 -38.81
C TYR A 274 -12.16 -21.54 -40.25
N ALA A 275 -12.56 -22.70 -40.76
CA ALA A 275 -12.40 -23.07 -42.16
C ALA A 275 -13.77 -23.16 -42.83
N VAL A 276 -13.81 -22.76 -44.10
CA VAL A 276 -15.02 -22.78 -44.92
C VAL A 276 -14.68 -23.57 -46.18
N GLY A 277 -15.53 -24.54 -46.52
CA GLY A 277 -15.41 -25.36 -47.72
C GLY A 277 -15.66 -24.55 -49.00
N ALA A 278 -15.34 -25.16 -50.14
CA ALA A 278 -15.54 -24.54 -51.46
C ALA A 278 -17.03 -24.26 -51.77
N ASP A 279 -17.94 -24.95 -51.10
CA ASP A 279 -19.39 -24.76 -51.17
C ASP A 279 -19.88 -23.60 -50.27
N GLY A 280 -18.97 -22.88 -49.60
CA GLY A 280 -19.29 -21.79 -48.69
C GLY A 280 -19.82 -22.25 -47.33
N LYS A 281 -19.82 -23.56 -47.05
CA LYS A 281 -20.25 -24.09 -45.75
C LYS A 281 -19.08 -24.16 -44.78
N ALA A 282 -19.36 -23.96 -43.50
CA ALA A 282 -18.38 -24.14 -42.44
C ALA A 282 -17.91 -25.59 -42.36
N ILE A 283 -16.60 -25.79 -42.20
CA ILE A 283 -16.06 -27.09 -41.82
C ILE A 283 -16.24 -27.23 -40.31
N GLU A 284 -17.08 -28.19 -39.91
CA GLU A 284 -17.47 -28.39 -38.51
C GLU A 284 -16.34 -28.92 -37.64
N GLU A 285 -15.37 -29.61 -38.23
CA GLU A 285 -14.22 -30.17 -37.52
C GLU A 285 -13.00 -30.33 -38.42
N PHE A 286 -11.86 -29.79 -38.00
CA PHE A 286 -10.57 -29.95 -38.66
C PHE A 286 -9.38 -29.81 -37.70
N TYR A 287 -8.21 -30.26 -38.14
CA TYR A 287 -6.96 -30.26 -37.39
C TYR A 287 -5.86 -29.58 -38.20
N LEU A 288 -4.99 -28.81 -37.54
CA LEU A 288 -3.90 -28.09 -38.19
C LEU A 288 -2.55 -28.71 -37.79
N TYR A 289 -1.66 -28.82 -38.78
CA TYR A 289 -0.31 -29.34 -38.59
C TYR A 289 0.67 -28.44 -39.34
N ASP A 290 1.90 -28.34 -38.82
CA ASP A 290 3.00 -27.68 -39.51
C ASP A 290 3.62 -28.61 -40.59
N GLU A 291 4.62 -28.10 -41.31
CA GLU A 291 5.34 -28.82 -42.34
C GLU A 291 6.06 -30.09 -41.84
N ASP A 292 6.37 -30.14 -40.55
CA ASP A 292 7.01 -31.27 -39.87
C ASP A 292 5.98 -32.28 -39.33
N GLY A 293 4.68 -32.04 -39.52
CA GLY A 293 3.60 -32.88 -39.03
C GLY A 293 3.33 -32.71 -37.52
N ARG A 294 3.79 -31.64 -36.89
CA ARG A 294 3.49 -31.34 -35.48
C ARG A 294 2.13 -30.63 -35.38
N PRO A 295 1.30 -30.98 -34.39
CA PRO A 295 -0.02 -30.37 -34.24
C PRO A 295 0.09 -28.90 -33.85
N ILE A 296 -0.60 -28.03 -34.59
CA ILE A 296 -0.70 -26.61 -34.28
C ILE A 296 -1.79 -26.44 -33.22
N THR A 297 -1.37 -26.24 -31.96
CA THR A 297 -2.30 -26.07 -30.84
C THR A 297 -2.47 -24.60 -30.47
N VAL A 298 -3.69 -24.23 -30.05
CA VAL A 298 -3.99 -22.90 -29.53
C VAL A 298 -4.52 -23.05 -28.11
N TYR A 299 -4.11 -22.13 -27.24
CA TYR A 299 -4.60 -22.06 -25.87
C TYR A 299 -6.10 -21.74 -25.87
N HIS A 300 -6.88 -22.62 -25.24
CA HIS A 300 -8.33 -22.45 -25.19
C HIS A 300 -8.86 -22.51 -23.75
N PRO A 301 -9.42 -21.40 -23.23
CA PRO A 301 -10.16 -21.44 -21.97
C PRO A 301 -11.47 -22.23 -22.15
N SER A 302 -11.89 -22.96 -21.12
CA SER A 302 -13.19 -23.66 -21.08
C SER A 302 -14.02 -23.17 -19.89
N CYS A 303 -15.32 -23.49 -19.86
CA CYS A 303 -16.17 -23.19 -18.70
C CYS A 303 -15.87 -24.08 -17.48
N GLY A 304 -14.95 -25.05 -17.61
CA GLY A 304 -14.46 -25.90 -16.52
C GLY A 304 -13.12 -25.43 -15.93
N GLU A 305 -12.66 -26.12 -14.89
CA GLU A 305 -11.44 -25.78 -14.14
C GLU A 305 -10.14 -26.11 -14.91
N HIS A 306 -10.23 -26.82 -16.04
CA HIS A 306 -9.08 -27.13 -16.89
C HIS A 306 -9.06 -26.28 -18.16
N THR A 307 -7.94 -25.60 -18.37
CA THR A 307 -7.57 -24.98 -19.64
C THR A 307 -6.49 -25.84 -20.29
N ASP A 308 -6.65 -26.14 -21.58
CA ASP A 308 -5.74 -27.03 -22.31
C ASP A 308 -5.50 -26.48 -23.72
N ASN A 309 -4.36 -26.83 -24.30
CA ASN A 309 -4.00 -26.50 -25.67
C ASN A 309 -4.64 -27.52 -26.62
N ARG A 310 -5.47 -27.05 -27.55
CA ARG A 310 -6.25 -27.93 -28.44
C ARG A 310 -5.86 -27.73 -29.91
N ASN A 311 -5.84 -28.84 -30.66
CA ASN A 311 -5.66 -28.84 -32.13
C ASN A 311 -6.98 -29.19 -32.87
N ARG A 312 -8.13 -29.18 -32.18
CA ARG A 312 -9.42 -29.47 -32.79
C ARG A 312 -10.16 -28.15 -33.01
N PHE A 313 -10.31 -27.76 -34.26
CA PHE A 313 -10.95 -26.51 -34.67
C PHE A 313 -12.29 -26.78 -35.38
N PRO A 314 -13.24 -25.83 -35.32
CA PRO A 314 -13.21 -24.59 -34.55
C PRO A 314 -13.42 -24.85 -33.05
N LEU A 315 -12.77 -24.03 -32.20
CA LEU A 315 -12.93 -24.11 -30.75
C LEU A 315 -14.29 -23.52 -30.33
N PRO A 316 -14.97 -24.08 -29.31
CA PRO A 316 -16.17 -23.47 -28.73
C PRO A 316 -15.85 -22.04 -28.25
N ARG A 317 -16.82 -21.12 -28.29
CA ARG A 317 -16.63 -19.78 -27.73
C ARG A 317 -17.26 -19.70 -26.36
N ILE A 318 -16.53 -19.16 -25.40
CA ILE A 318 -17.10 -18.84 -24.09
C ILE A 318 -17.98 -17.60 -24.22
N VAL A 319 -19.23 -17.72 -23.83
CA VAL A 319 -20.20 -16.64 -23.73
C VAL A 319 -20.78 -16.66 -22.33
N TYR A 320 -20.80 -15.50 -21.67
CA TYR A 320 -21.43 -15.38 -20.36
C TYR A 320 -22.86 -14.87 -20.53
N THR A 321 -23.85 -15.72 -20.23
CA THR A 321 -25.27 -15.35 -20.25
C THR A 321 -25.77 -15.31 -18.81
N ASN A 322 -26.23 -14.15 -18.31
CA ASN A 322 -26.71 -13.99 -16.92
C ASN A 322 -25.71 -14.47 -15.85
N GLY A 323 -24.40 -14.32 -16.10
CA GLY A 323 -23.35 -14.76 -15.19
C GLY A 323 -23.03 -16.27 -15.24
N ILE A 324 -23.73 -17.03 -16.08
CA ILE A 324 -23.46 -18.45 -16.34
C ILE A 324 -22.53 -18.55 -17.55
N CYS A 325 -21.51 -19.39 -17.44
CA CYS A 325 -20.56 -19.66 -18.52
C CYS A 325 -21.16 -20.69 -19.49
N ASP A 326 -21.36 -20.30 -20.75
CA ASP A 326 -21.85 -21.16 -21.82
C ASP A 326 -20.80 -21.31 -22.92
N GLU A 327 -20.55 -22.53 -23.39
CA GLU A 327 -19.73 -22.78 -24.57
C GLU A 327 -20.60 -22.88 -25.83
N ARG A 328 -20.39 -21.99 -26.79
CA ARG A 328 -21.13 -21.96 -28.06
C ARG A 328 -20.25 -22.38 -29.23
N THR A 329 -20.66 -23.43 -29.92
CA THR A 329 -20.01 -23.88 -31.16
C THR A 329 -20.60 -23.19 -32.39
N GLY A 330 -19.87 -23.23 -33.51
CA GLY A 330 -20.31 -22.67 -34.78
C GLY A 330 -19.72 -21.29 -35.12
N LEU A 331 -19.91 -20.89 -36.38
CA LEU A 331 -19.33 -19.66 -36.91
C LEU A 331 -19.97 -18.41 -36.28
N PRO A 332 -19.16 -17.43 -35.81
CA PRO A 332 -19.67 -16.12 -35.36
C PRO A 332 -20.30 -15.27 -36.44
N PHE A 333 -20.00 -15.59 -37.69
CA PHE A 333 -20.14 -14.69 -38.82
C PHE A 333 -20.63 -15.47 -40.04
N VAL A 334 -21.23 -14.76 -40.98
CA VAL A 334 -21.55 -15.31 -42.31
C VAL A 334 -20.28 -15.23 -43.15
N PRO A 335 -19.73 -16.36 -43.65
CA PRO A 335 -18.54 -16.33 -44.47
C PRO A 335 -18.83 -15.57 -45.78
N LEU A 336 -17.90 -14.72 -46.18
CA LEU A 336 -17.97 -14.05 -47.48
C LEU A 336 -17.82 -15.11 -48.58
N PRO A 337 -18.64 -15.10 -49.64
CA PRO A 337 -18.45 -16.00 -50.76
C PRO A 337 -17.02 -15.81 -51.30
N PRO A 338 -16.32 -16.90 -51.66
CA PRO A 338 -15.01 -16.77 -52.29
C PRO A 338 -15.17 -15.83 -53.48
N SER A 339 -14.37 -14.76 -53.51
CA SER A 339 -14.41 -13.82 -54.62
C SER A 339 -14.14 -14.62 -55.88
N ALA A 340 -15.14 -14.72 -56.77
CA ALA A 340 -14.97 -15.34 -58.08
C ALA A 340 -14.08 -14.42 -58.92
N SER A 341 -12.78 -14.45 -58.65
CA SER A 341 -11.76 -13.72 -59.40
C SER A 341 -10.43 -14.42 -59.23
N MET A 342 -10.34 -15.57 -59.90
CA MET A 342 -9.31 -15.87 -60.90
C MET A 342 -9.64 -17.28 -61.42
N ILE A 343 -10.60 -17.35 -62.35
CA ILE A 343 -10.49 -18.39 -63.37
C ILE A 343 -9.38 -17.86 -64.28
N PRO A 344 -8.18 -18.46 -64.36
CA PRO A 344 -7.31 -18.18 -65.48
C PRO A 344 -8.08 -18.61 -66.72
N SER A 345 -8.42 -17.64 -67.59
CA SER A 345 -8.89 -17.92 -68.93
C SER A 345 -7.75 -18.58 -69.71
N THR A 346 -7.52 -19.87 -69.50
CA THR A 346 -6.81 -20.68 -70.48
C THR A 346 -7.76 -20.91 -71.63
N SER A 347 -7.76 -19.98 -72.59
CA SER A 347 -8.08 -20.32 -73.97
C SER A 347 -7.05 -21.35 -74.43
N ALA A 348 -7.35 -22.64 -74.19
CA ALA A 348 -6.63 -23.73 -74.80
C ALA A 348 -7.00 -23.74 -76.29
N THR A 349 -6.17 -23.12 -77.12
CA THR A 349 -6.13 -23.42 -78.55
C THR A 349 -5.69 -24.88 -78.68
N VAL A 350 -6.66 -25.74 -79.00
CA VAL A 350 -6.43 -27.14 -79.37
C VAL A 350 -5.52 -27.17 -80.59
N THR A 351 -4.28 -27.61 -80.40
CA THR A 351 -3.45 -28.15 -81.47
C THR A 351 -3.11 -29.58 -81.09
N ALA A 352 -3.79 -30.53 -81.74
CA ALA A 352 -3.51 -31.95 -81.61
C ALA A 352 -2.20 -32.31 -82.33
N PRO A 353 -1.42 -33.25 -81.78
CA PRO A 353 -0.73 -34.25 -82.59
C PRO A 353 -0.93 -35.68 -82.05
N PRO A 354 -0.58 -36.72 -82.83
CA PRO A 354 -1.43 -37.89 -83.02
C PRO A 354 -1.22 -39.02 -82.02
N SER A 355 -2.23 -39.88 -81.98
CA SER A 355 -2.30 -41.16 -81.31
C SER A 355 -1.18 -42.12 -81.76
N THR A 356 -0.46 -42.70 -80.79
CA THR A 356 0.21 -43.99 -80.96
C THR A 356 0.08 -44.83 -79.70
N THR A 357 -0.83 -45.80 -79.81
CA THR A 357 -0.70 -47.22 -79.47
C THR A 357 -0.22 -47.64 -78.08
N ALA A 358 -1.10 -48.39 -77.43
CA ALA A 358 -0.93 -49.16 -76.21
C ALA A 358 0.25 -50.15 -76.25
N THR A 359 0.85 -50.41 -75.08
CA THR A 359 1.48 -51.70 -74.76
C THR A 359 1.29 -52.00 -73.28
N SER A 360 1.12 -53.29 -73.01
CA SER A 360 0.42 -53.93 -71.90
C SER A 360 1.35 -54.66 -70.92
N VAL A 361 1.02 -54.59 -69.61
CA VAL A 361 1.09 -55.70 -68.58
C VAL A 361 2.52 -56.13 -68.13
N PRO A 362 2.78 -56.82 -66.96
CA PRO A 362 1.99 -57.18 -65.75
C PRO A 362 2.61 -56.77 -64.37
N PRO A 363 1.96 -57.10 -63.23
CA PRO A 363 2.43 -56.86 -61.86
C PRO A 363 3.33 -57.99 -61.33
N SER A 364 4.18 -57.68 -60.33
CA SER A 364 4.92 -58.67 -59.54
C SER A 364 4.38 -58.70 -58.10
N THR A 365 3.79 -59.85 -57.79
CA THR A 365 3.55 -60.39 -56.46
C THR A 365 4.83 -61.06 -55.93
N GLY A 366 5.03 -61.04 -54.61
CA GLY A 366 6.12 -61.77 -53.96
C GLY A 366 6.11 -61.67 -52.43
N PRO A 367 5.78 -62.73 -51.68
CA PRO A 367 5.56 -62.73 -50.23
C PRO A 367 6.79 -63.20 -49.43
N SER A 368 6.82 -62.99 -48.11
CA SER A 368 7.04 -64.00 -47.04
C SER A 368 7.62 -63.42 -45.73
N THR A 369 6.91 -63.75 -44.64
CA THR A 369 7.21 -63.71 -43.19
C THR A 369 8.41 -64.63 -42.82
N PRO A 370 8.78 -64.92 -41.53
CA PRO A 370 8.58 -64.25 -40.22
C PRO A 370 9.86 -64.25 -39.31
N ALA A 371 9.75 -63.67 -38.09
CA ALA A 371 10.02 -64.32 -36.78
C ALA A 371 10.92 -63.58 -35.76
N LYS A 372 10.42 -63.59 -34.50
CA LYS A 372 11.10 -63.67 -33.18
C LYS A 372 12.01 -62.50 -32.73
N ALA A 373 12.09 -62.07 -31.47
CA ALA A 373 11.51 -62.45 -30.16
C ALA A 373 11.78 -61.28 -29.17
N PRO A 374 11.30 -61.31 -27.91
CA PRO A 374 11.23 -60.16 -27.01
C PRO A 374 12.51 -59.93 -26.20
N VAL A 375 12.79 -58.67 -25.83
CA VAL A 375 13.85 -58.32 -24.88
C VAL A 375 13.23 -57.98 -23.52
N THR A 376 13.72 -58.72 -22.54
CA THR A 376 13.49 -58.70 -21.10
C THR A 376 13.86 -57.38 -20.41
N THR A 377 13.03 -56.94 -19.46
CA THR A 377 13.36 -55.94 -18.44
C THR A 377 13.65 -56.65 -17.11
N PRO A 378 14.77 -56.38 -16.42
CA PRO A 378 14.93 -56.74 -15.01
C PRO A 378 14.57 -55.57 -14.08
N ALA A 379 13.81 -55.89 -13.04
CA ALA A 379 13.49 -55.06 -11.89
C ALA A 379 14.54 -55.19 -10.78
N VAL A 380 14.86 -54.10 -10.06
CA VAL A 380 15.40 -54.09 -8.68
C VAL A 380 15.10 -52.71 -8.03
N PRO A 381 15.21 -52.50 -6.68
CA PRO A 381 14.08 -52.37 -5.75
C PRO A 381 14.11 -51.04 -4.93
N PRO A 382 13.18 -50.78 -3.98
CA PRO A 382 13.20 -49.55 -3.18
C PRO A 382 14.09 -49.69 -1.92
N THR A 383 14.67 -48.57 -1.49
CA THR A 383 15.31 -48.43 -0.15
C THR A 383 14.99 -47.08 0.45
N GLY A 384 14.64 -47.09 1.74
CA GLY A 384 14.93 -46.02 2.70
C GLY A 384 13.84 -45.00 2.92
#